data_AF-A0A3M8AT37-F1
#
_entry.id   AF-A0A3M8AT37-F1
#
_cell.length_a   1.000
_cell.length_b   1.000
_cell.length_c   1.000
_cell.angle_alpha   90.00
_cell.angle_beta   90.00
_cell.angle_gamma   90.00
#
_symmetry.space_group_name_H-M   'P 1'
#
loop_
_entity.id
_entity.type
_entity.pdbx_description
1 polymer ?
#
loop_
_entity_poly.entity_id
_entity_poly.type
_entity_poly.pdbx_seq_one_letter_code
_entity_poly.pdbx_strand_id
1 'polypeptide(L)' 'MGSNQLGNRIRSFRKLKGYTQQSLSEKLGVSLSFVGSLERGTRTPTEPVLRKIASTLQVDYEELCAINK' A
#
# COMPACT_ATOMS: atom_id res chain seq x y z
N MET A 1 16.61 -11.24 2.06
CA MET A 1 15.30 -11.12 1.37
C MET A 1 14.23 -10.89 2.43
N GLY A 2 14.19 -9.68 2.98
CA GLY A 2 13.34 -9.37 4.14
C GLY A 2 11.87 -9.32 3.74
N SER A 3 11.05 -10.03 4.49
CA SER A 3 9.60 -10.09 4.42
C SER A 3 8.97 -8.70 4.55
N ASN A 4 8.83 -7.98 3.43
CA ASN A 4 8.04 -6.75 3.41
C ASN A 4 6.54 -7.08 3.44
N GLN A 5 6.06 -7.50 4.62
CA GLN A 5 4.66 -7.86 4.86
C GLN A 5 3.72 -6.70 4.55
N LEU A 6 4.11 -5.46 4.85
CA LEU A 6 3.32 -4.27 4.58
C LEU A 6 3.11 -4.05 3.08
N GLY A 7 4.16 -4.06 2.26
CA GLY A 7 4.00 -3.85 0.82
C GLY A 7 3.27 -5.00 0.12
N ASN A 8 3.44 -6.24 0.58
CA ASN A 8 2.63 -7.36 0.12
C ASN A 8 1.16 -7.18 0.49
N ARG A 9 0.85 -6.69 1.69
CA ARG A 9 -0.53 -6.42 2.12
C ARG A 9 -1.16 -5.27 1.33
N ILE A 10 -0.43 -4.17 1.11
CA ILE A 10 -0.85 -3.07 0.22
C ILE A 10 -1.16 -3.63 -1.18
N ARG A 11 -0.28 -4.48 -1.73
CA ARG A 11 -0.50 -5.12 -3.03
C ARG A 11 -1.75 -6.00 -3.04
N SER A 12 -1.97 -6.80 -2.00
CA SER A 12 -3.13 -7.68 -1.88
C SER A 12 -4.43 -6.89 -1.84
N PHE A 13 -4.53 -5.89 -0.95
CA PHE A 13 -5.72 -5.04 -0.88
C PHE A 13 -5.95 -4.25 -2.17
N ARG A 14 -4.89 -3.74 -2.81
CA ARG A 14 -5.00 -3.11 -4.13
C ARG A 14 -5.64 -4.05 -5.16
N LYS A 15 -5.17 -5.29 -5.24
CA LYS A 15 -5.73 -6.30 -6.16
C LYS A 15 -7.17 -6.66 -5.81
N LEU A 16 -7.50 -6.79 -4.52
CA LEU A 16 -8.87 -7.06 -4.06
C LEU A 16 -9.85 -5.93 -4.45
N LYS A 17 -9.38 -4.68 -4.49
CA LYS A 17 -10.16 -3.54 -4.99
C LYS A 17 -10.18 -3.40 -6.52
N GLY A 18 -9.55 -4.32 -7.26
CA GLY A 18 -9.49 -4.29 -8.72
C GLY A 18 -8.57 -3.20 -9.28
N TYR A 19 -7.69 -2.62 -8.47
CA TYR A 19 -6.83 -1.52 -8.89
C TYR A 19 -5.54 -2.03 -9.55
N THR A 20 -5.15 -1.42 -10.66
CA THR A 20 -3.76 -1.45 -11.16
C THR A 20 -2.87 -0.55 -10.31
N GLN A 21 -1.54 -0.73 -10.37
CA GLN A 21 -0.62 0.21 -9.69
C GLN A 21 -0.81 1.65 -10.19
N GLN A 22 -1.11 1.82 -11.47
CA GLN A 22 -1.42 3.11 -12.08
C GLN A 22 -2.68 3.73 -11.48
N SER A 23 -3.80 3.00 -11.46
CA SER A 23 -5.05 3.54 -10.88
C SER A 23 -4.93 3.86 -9.38
N LEU A 24 -4.14 3.09 -8.62
CA LEU A 24 -3.87 3.42 -7.23
C LEU A 24 -3.00 4.68 -7.11
N SER A 25 -1.99 4.84 -7.98
CA SER A 25 -1.14 6.03 -8.00
C SER A 25 -1.92 7.31 -8.30
N GLU A 26 -2.86 7.25 -9.25
CA GLU A 26 -3.76 8.34 -9.60
C GLU A 26 -4.66 8.73 -8.42
N LYS A 27 -5.31 7.74 -7.77
CA LYS A 27 -6.13 7.96 -6.57
C LYS A 27 -5.34 8.55 -5.40
N LEU A 28 -4.09 8.14 -5.25
CA LEU A 28 -3.21 8.64 -4.19
C LEU A 28 -2.54 9.98 -4.55
N GLY A 29 -2.59 10.44 -5.80
CA GLY A 29 -1.88 11.63 -6.26
C GLY A 29 -0.35 11.49 -6.11
N VAL A 30 0.19 10.30 -6.42
CA VAL A 30 1.62 9.97 -6.32
C VAL A 30 2.11 9.34 -7.62
N SER A 31 3.42 9.18 -7.78
CA SER A 31 3.96 8.51 -8.96
C SER A 31 3.69 7.00 -8.97
N LEU A 32 3.59 6.40 -10.15
CA LEU A 32 3.55 4.95 -10.32
C LEU A 32 4.77 4.27 -9.67
N SER A 33 5.95 4.87 -9.80
CA SER A 33 7.20 4.37 -9.20
C SER A 33 7.13 4.34 -7.67
N PHE A 34 6.45 5.31 -7.05
CA PHE A 34 6.23 5.33 -5.61
C PHE A 34 5.39 4.13 -5.17
N VAL A 35 4.24 3.88 -5.79
CA VAL A 35 3.40 2.69 -5.51
C VAL A 35 4.20 1.40 -5.69
N GLY A 36 4.96 1.28 -6.78
CA GLY A 36 5.82 0.13 -7.01
C GLY A 36 6.88 -0.07 -5.92
N SER A 37 7.48 1.03 -5.43
CA SER A 37 8.49 0.99 -4.36
C SER A 37 7.91 0.58 -3.01
N LEU A 38 6.69 1.01 -2.70
CA LEU A 38 5.97 0.60 -1.49
C LEU A 38 5.69 -0.89 -1.49
N GLU A 39 5.14 -1.41 -2.60
CA GLU A 39 4.80 -2.83 -2.69
C GLU A 39 6.02 -3.75 -2.69
N ARG A 40 7.16 -3.29 -3.22
CA ARG A 40 8.43 -4.03 -3.16
C ARG A 40 9.14 -3.89 -1.81
N GLY A 41 8.78 -2.90 -0.99
CA GLY A 41 9.40 -2.66 0.32
C GLY A 41 10.73 -1.95 0.25
N THR A 42 11.02 -1.35 -0.90
CA THR A 42 12.23 -0.53 -1.06
C THR A 42 12.03 0.87 -0.50
N ARG A 43 10.81 1.21 -0.05
CA ARG A 43 10.49 2.47 0.60
C ARG A 43 9.50 2.26 1.74
N THR A 44 9.81 2.83 2.90
CA THR A 44 8.91 2.89 4.04
C THR A 44 8.07 4.18 3.94
N PRO A 45 6.73 4.08 3.82
CA PRO A 45 5.84 5.24 3.85
C PRO A 45 5.74 5.84 5.26
N THR A 46 5.47 7.13 5.35
CA THR A 46 5.12 7.79 6.63
C THR A 46 3.69 7.41 7.04
N GLU A 47 3.37 7.58 8.32
CA GLU A 47 2.02 7.31 8.84
C GLU A 47 0.90 8.06 8.07
N PRO A 48 1.02 9.37 7.75
CA PRO A 48 -0.01 10.06 6.97
C PRO A 48 -0.24 9.44 5.59
N VAL A 49 0.83 8.96 4.95
CA VAL A 49 0.74 8.24 3.66
C VAL A 49 0.04 6.91 3.85
N LEU A 50 0.34 6.17 4.92
CA LEU A 50 -0.33 4.91 5.22
C LEU A 50 -1.83 5.10 5.48
N ARG A 51 -2.22 6.14 6.23
CA ARG A 51 -3.63 6.48 6.43
C ARG A 51 -4.34 6.82 5.12
N LYS A 52 -3.67 7.56 4.22
CA LYS A 52 -4.19 7.84 2.87
C LYS A 52 -4.37 6.56 2.05
N ILE A 53 -3.41 5.64 2.12
CA ILE A 53 -3.48 4.32 1.45
C ILE A 53 -4.64 3.51 2.02
N ALA A 54 -4.76 3.40 3.34
CA ALA A 54 -5.84 2.69 4.03
C ALA A 54 -7.22 3.21 3.61
N SER A 55 -7.41 4.53 3.64
CA SER A 55 -8.63 5.19 3.19
C SER A 55 -8.94 4.91 1.71
N THR A 56 -7.93 5.00 0.83
CA THR A 56 -8.07 4.76 -0.62
C THR A 56 -8.41 3.29 -0.92
N LEU A 57 -7.82 2.37 -0.17
CA LEU A 57 -8.06 0.94 -0.25
C LEU A 57 -9.26 0.50 0.59
N GLN A 58 -9.98 1.43 1.23
CA GLN A 58 -11.14 1.17 2.09
C GLN A 58 -10.90 -0.01 3.05
N VAL A 59 -9.80 0.08 3.79
CA VAL A 59 -9.38 -0.87 4.81
C VAL A 59 -8.97 -0.08 6.05
N ASP A 60 -9.18 -0.64 7.23
CA ASP A 60 -8.74 -0.02 8.48
C ASP A 60 -7.21 0.12 8.50
N TYR A 61 -6.73 1.19 9.13
CA TYR A 61 -5.29 1.47 9.22
C TYR A 61 -4.57 0.35 9.97
N GLU A 62 -5.17 -0.13 11.06
CA GLU A 62 -4.68 -1.21 11.91
C GLU A 62 -4.57 -2.51 11.12
N GLU A 63 -5.59 -2.84 10.31
CA GLU A 63 -5.59 -4.04 9.46
C GLU A 63 -4.53 -3.95 8.36
N LEU A 64 -4.35 -2.77 7.75
CA LEU A 64 -3.30 -2.55 6.75
C LEU A 64 -1.90 -2.73 7.35
N CYS A 65 -1.70 -2.32 8.59
CA CYS A 65 -0.42 -2.35 9.29
C CYS A 65 -0.20 -3.60 10.16
N ALA A 66 -1.20 -4.46 10.33
CA ALA A 66 -1.15 -5.61 11.22
C ALA A 66 0.05 -6.52 10.89
N ILE A 67 0.90 -6.79 11.86
CA ILE A 67 1.91 -7.85 11.72
C ILE A 67 1.17 -9.14 12.05
N ASN A 68 1.02 -10.03 11.07
CA ASN A 68 0.53 -11.37 11.38
C ASN A 68 1.58 -12.02 12.28
N LYS A 69 1.22 -12.28 13.55
CA LYS A 69 2.04 -13.04 14.49
C LYS A 69 2.29 -14.45 13.98
#